data_AF-A0A975GZV3-F1
#
_entry.id   AF-A0A975GZV3-F1
#
_cell.length_a   1.000
_cell.length_b   1.000
_cell.length_c   1.000
_cell.angle_alpha   90.00
_cell.angle_beta   90.00
_cell.angle_gamma   90.00
#
_symmetry.space_group_name_H-M   'P 1'
#
loop_
_entity.id
_entity.type
_entity.pdbx_description
1 polymer ?
#
loop_
_entity_poly.entity_id
_entity_poly.type
_entity_poly.pdbx_seq_one_letter_code
_entity_poly.pdbx_strand_id
1 'polypeptide(L)'
;MRFIKIAVFDFRNIIRNPTLLFSNMVLPLILIGLMGFVTQSFFGSSLMSSYDYYGITMITLSALLIIMTATNAFMEEQVKKANIRMIYAPIAKAEIYLSKILSTFLIGTLSFSFILLIGQYVFQINFGGDHLPYIVILISMLALFGSCFGTMMCCVFGDEEKASSISQLPVLLFSAFGGIFFSTYGLGKTVALLSNLSPVKWIVECAFRIIYDNDLTLLMPVTITLLGASVVCVLVCQLTFKPEEFTC
;
A
#
# COMPACT_ATOMS: atom_id res chain seq x y z
N MET A 1 22.58 7.40 -14.60
CA MET A 1 22.71 8.44 -13.54
C MET A 1 21.55 9.44 -13.48
N ARG A 2 20.84 9.75 -14.58
CA ARG A 2 19.69 10.68 -14.57
C ARG A 2 18.46 10.13 -13.81
N PHE A 3 18.04 8.91 -14.10
CA PHE A 3 16.94 8.22 -13.39
C PHE A 3 17.06 8.24 -11.86
N ILE A 4 18.24 7.88 -11.31
CA ILE A 4 18.48 7.85 -9.86
C ILE A 4 18.32 9.26 -9.24
N LYS A 5 18.74 10.32 -9.94
CA LYS A 5 18.58 11.69 -9.43
C LYS A 5 17.11 12.11 -9.35
N ILE A 6 16.28 11.67 -10.31
CA ILE A 6 14.83 11.92 -10.31
C ILE A 6 14.19 11.15 -9.16
N ALA A 7 14.50 9.85 -9.01
CA ALA A 7 14.00 9.04 -7.90
C ALA A 7 14.41 9.61 -6.53
N VAL A 8 15.66 10.04 -6.35
CA VAL A 8 16.11 10.66 -5.09
C VAL A 8 15.39 11.99 -4.83
N PHE A 9 15.13 12.78 -5.87
CA PHE A 9 14.36 14.02 -5.75
C PHE A 9 12.92 13.74 -5.28
N ASP A 10 12.22 12.82 -5.93
CA ASP A 10 10.85 12.44 -5.59
C ASP A 10 10.77 11.81 -4.19
N PHE A 11 11.72 10.93 -3.85
CA PHE A 11 11.85 10.33 -2.53
C PHE A 11 12.01 11.41 -1.44
N ARG A 12 12.93 12.37 -1.65
CA ARG A 12 13.14 13.47 -0.72
C ARG A 12 11.91 14.37 -0.60
N ASN A 13 11.16 14.53 -1.69
CA ASN A 13 9.95 15.33 -1.70
C ASN A 13 8.85 14.68 -0.83
N ILE A 14 8.61 13.38 -0.99
CA ILE A 14 7.65 12.63 -0.17
C ILE A 14 8.04 12.66 1.31
N ILE A 15 9.33 12.50 1.65
CA ILE A 15 9.79 12.59 3.05
C ILE A 15 9.61 14.00 3.63
N ARG A 16 9.70 15.04 2.80
CA ARG A 16 9.48 16.42 3.25
C ARG A 16 8.00 16.77 3.40
N ASN A 17 7.08 15.94 2.92
CA ASN A 17 5.65 16.14 3.07
C ASN A 17 5.15 15.53 4.38
N PRO A 18 4.94 16.35 5.42
CA PRO A 18 4.57 15.85 6.74
C PRO A 18 3.22 15.13 6.71
N THR A 19 2.29 15.56 5.87
CA THR A 19 0.95 14.98 5.74
C THR A 19 0.98 13.54 5.22
N LEU A 20 1.88 13.24 4.27
CA LEU A 20 1.99 11.90 3.66
C LEU A 20 2.72 10.92 4.60
N LEU A 21 3.76 11.39 5.29
CA LEU A 21 4.44 10.58 6.30
C LEU A 21 3.52 10.30 7.50
N PHE A 22 2.79 11.31 7.97
CA PHE A 22 1.88 11.16 9.09
C PHE A 22 0.76 10.15 8.79
N SER A 23 0.14 10.25 7.61
CA SER A 23 -0.92 9.32 7.19
C SER A 23 -0.42 7.89 6.97
N ASN A 24 0.80 7.68 6.49
CA ASN A 24 1.34 6.34 6.30
C ASN A 24 1.94 5.72 7.58
N MET A 25 2.50 6.51 8.50
CA MET A 25 3.21 5.97 9.67
C MET A 25 2.41 6.13 10.97
N VAL A 26 1.87 7.32 11.23
CA VAL A 26 1.26 7.63 12.53
C VAL A 26 -0.18 7.13 12.60
N LEU A 27 -0.96 7.33 11.53
CA LEU A 27 -2.34 6.85 11.46
C LEU A 27 -2.49 5.36 11.76
N PRO A 28 -1.75 4.42 11.11
CA PRO A 28 -1.89 3.00 11.43
C PRO A 28 -1.45 2.66 12.84
N LEU A 29 -0.42 3.31 13.39
CA LEU A 29 -0.02 3.09 14.79
C LEU A 29 -1.12 3.50 15.77
N ILE A 30 -1.77 4.64 15.52
CA ILE A 30 -2.94 5.08 16.31
C ILE A 30 -4.08 4.06 16.17
N LEU A 31 -4.37 3.61 14.95
CA LEU A 31 -5.45 2.65 14.70
C LEU A 31 -5.17 1.29 15.35
N ILE A 32 -3.95 0.79 15.31
CA ILE A 32 -3.54 -0.45 16.01
C ILE A 32 -3.75 -0.30 17.50
N GLY A 33 -3.27 0.79 18.10
CA GLY A 33 -3.42 1.06 19.53
C GLY A 33 -4.89 1.17 19.95
N LEU A 34 -5.68 1.93 19.19
CA LEU A 34 -7.08 2.19 19.49
C LEU A 34 -7.94 0.93 19.29
N MET A 35 -7.82 0.27 18.14
CA MET A 35 -8.61 -0.94 17.87
C MET A 35 -8.18 -2.10 18.74
N GLY A 36 -6.87 -2.27 18.99
CA GLY A 36 -6.38 -3.27 19.93
C GLY A 36 -6.97 -3.09 21.33
N PHE A 37 -7.02 -1.85 21.84
CA PHE A 37 -7.59 -1.53 23.15
C PHE A 37 -9.12 -1.70 23.19
N VAL A 38 -9.84 -1.13 22.21
CA VAL A 38 -11.31 -1.16 22.16
C VAL A 38 -11.83 -2.59 21.99
N THR A 39 -11.13 -3.42 21.22
CA THR A 39 -11.58 -4.78 20.93
C THR A 39 -11.02 -5.84 21.89
N GLN A 40 -10.21 -5.44 22.87
CA GLN A 40 -9.58 -6.37 23.83
C GLN A 40 -10.62 -7.23 24.59
N SER A 41 -11.80 -6.68 24.86
CA SER A 41 -12.90 -7.37 25.55
C SER A 41 -13.61 -8.42 24.68
N PHE A 42 -13.46 -8.35 23.35
CA PHE A 42 -14.11 -9.27 22.41
C PHE A 42 -13.27 -10.52 22.12
N PHE A 43 -11.94 -10.42 22.22
CA PHE A 43 -11.01 -11.54 22.04
C PHE A 43 -10.67 -12.16 23.40
N GLY A 44 -11.64 -12.80 24.03
CA GLY A 44 -11.45 -13.53 25.28
C GLY A 44 -10.74 -14.87 25.07
N SER A 45 -9.61 -15.10 25.75
CA SER A 45 -8.88 -16.38 25.90
C SER A 45 -8.67 -17.22 24.62
N SER A 46 -8.57 -16.60 23.45
CA SER A 46 -8.26 -17.25 22.18
C SER A 46 -6.77 -17.19 21.88
N LEU A 47 -6.26 -18.14 21.07
CA LEU A 47 -4.85 -18.21 20.63
C LEU A 47 -4.31 -16.92 19.97
N MET A 48 -5.20 -16.01 19.55
CA MET A 48 -4.90 -14.74 18.90
C MET A 48 -5.39 -13.58 19.76
N SER A 49 -4.48 -12.66 20.10
CA SER A 49 -4.81 -11.41 20.79
C SER A 49 -5.47 -10.41 19.84
N SER A 50 -6.30 -9.50 20.35
CA SER A 50 -6.83 -8.38 19.56
C SER A 50 -5.72 -7.56 18.89
N TYR A 51 -4.61 -7.37 19.60
CA TYR A 51 -3.45 -6.65 19.08
C TYR A 51 -2.77 -7.40 17.93
N ASP A 52 -2.76 -8.73 17.96
CA ASP A 52 -2.21 -9.55 16.86
C ASP A 52 -3.06 -9.40 15.60
N TYR A 53 -4.38 -9.53 15.75
CA TYR A 53 -5.31 -9.39 14.64
C TYR A 53 -5.25 -8.00 14.02
N TYR A 54 -5.43 -6.95 14.84
CA TYR A 54 -5.46 -5.57 14.35
C TYR A 54 -4.09 -5.02 13.98
N GLY A 55 -3.00 -5.59 14.50
CA GLY A 55 -1.64 -5.32 14.03
C GLY A 55 -1.49 -5.62 12.55
N ILE A 56 -1.86 -6.84 12.13
CA ILE A 56 -1.74 -7.29 10.75
C ILE A 56 -2.72 -6.56 9.84
N THR A 57 -3.99 -6.47 10.23
CA THR A 57 -5.02 -5.87 9.37
C THR A 57 -4.81 -4.36 9.17
N MET A 58 -4.40 -3.62 10.20
CA MET A 58 -4.17 -2.17 10.08
C MET A 58 -2.86 -1.84 9.35
N ILE A 59 -1.82 -2.68 9.46
CA ILE A 59 -0.63 -2.53 8.60
C ILE A 59 -1.01 -2.81 7.14
N THR A 60 -1.84 -3.82 6.89
CA THR A 60 -2.34 -4.11 5.53
C THR A 60 -3.18 -2.94 4.99
N LEU A 61 -4.02 -2.32 5.84
CA LEU A 61 -4.75 -1.09 5.49
C LEU A 61 -3.79 0.04 5.11
N SER A 62 -2.75 0.25 5.91
CA SER A 62 -1.74 1.27 5.64
C SER A 62 -1.02 1.03 4.31
N ALA A 63 -0.68 -0.23 4.03
CA ALA A 63 -0.10 -0.62 2.75
C ALA A 63 -1.02 -0.37 1.57
N LEU A 64 -2.34 -0.46 1.76
CA LEU A 64 -3.32 -0.08 0.74
C LEU A 64 -3.41 1.44 0.56
N LEU A 65 -3.34 2.22 1.65
CA LEU A 65 -3.37 3.68 1.63
C LEU A 65 -2.16 4.30 0.90
N ILE A 66 -1.10 3.52 0.65
CA ILE A 66 0.00 3.94 -0.20
C ILE A 66 -0.49 4.41 -1.58
N ILE A 67 -1.62 3.87 -2.09
CA ILE A 67 -2.27 4.28 -3.34
C ILE A 67 -2.51 5.79 -3.33
N MET A 68 -3.11 6.31 -2.25
CA MET A 68 -3.40 7.74 -2.11
C MET A 68 -2.11 8.55 -2.05
N THR A 69 -1.10 8.04 -1.36
CA THR A 69 0.17 8.75 -1.23
C THR A 69 0.95 8.77 -2.54
N ALA A 70 0.86 7.72 -3.35
CA ALA A 70 1.38 7.70 -4.70
C ALA A 70 0.68 8.76 -5.56
N THR A 71 -0.64 8.86 -5.46
CA THR A 71 -1.43 9.84 -6.21
C THR A 71 -1.09 11.29 -5.84
N ASN A 72 -1.07 11.60 -4.54
CA ASN A 72 -0.75 12.94 -4.05
C ASN A 72 0.72 13.31 -4.35
N ALA A 73 1.67 12.39 -4.14
CA ALA A 73 3.07 12.63 -4.47
C ALA A 73 3.32 12.79 -5.98
N PHE A 74 2.49 12.17 -6.81
CA PHE A 74 2.62 12.28 -8.26
C PHE A 74 2.24 13.68 -8.75
N MET A 75 1.20 14.28 -8.17
CA MET A 75 0.56 15.49 -8.69
C MET A 75 0.81 16.77 -7.88
N GLU A 76 1.56 16.67 -6.79
CA GLU A 76 1.96 17.82 -5.99
C GLU A 76 2.56 18.95 -6.84
N GLU A 77 2.16 20.18 -6.55
CA GLU A 77 2.42 21.37 -7.38
C GLU A 77 3.91 21.63 -7.67
N GLN A 78 4.79 21.35 -6.70
CA GLN A 78 6.24 21.47 -6.89
C GLN A 78 6.80 20.40 -7.84
N VAL A 79 6.20 19.21 -7.80
CA VAL A 79 6.58 18.09 -8.66
C VAL A 79 5.97 18.25 -10.06
N LYS A 80 4.78 18.83 -10.20
CA LYS A 80 4.23 19.27 -11.50
C LYS A 80 5.17 20.25 -12.19
N LYS A 81 5.61 21.31 -11.48
CA LYS A 81 6.56 22.29 -12.03
C LYS A 81 7.89 21.65 -12.45
N ALA A 82 8.38 20.65 -11.71
CA ALA A 82 9.56 19.88 -12.09
C ALA A 82 9.31 18.97 -13.30
N ASN A 83 8.17 18.27 -13.34
CA ASN A 83 7.76 17.39 -14.43
C ASN A 83 7.63 18.15 -15.76
N ILE A 84 7.04 19.35 -15.74
CA ILE A 84 6.93 20.22 -16.92
C ILE A 84 8.32 20.51 -17.50
N ARG A 85 9.29 20.86 -16.64
CA ARG A 85 10.69 21.09 -17.08
C ARG A 85 11.37 19.83 -17.61
N MET A 86 11.03 18.66 -17.06
CA MET A 86 11.58 17.36 -17.49
C MET A 86 11.02 16.88 -18.84
N ILE A 87 9.78 17.26 -19.19
CA ILE A 87 9.18 16.95 -20.50
C ILE A 87 9.93 17.64 -21.65
N TYR A 88 10.47 18.85 -21.42
CA TYR A 88 11.28 19.56 -22.41
C TYR A 88 12.76 19.10 -22.44
N ALA A 89 13.17 18.24 -21.51
CA ALA A 89 14.48 17.61 -21.53
C ALA A 89 14.42 16.28 -22.31
N PRO A 90 15.52 15.81 -22.91
CA PRO A 90 15.57 14.52 -23.61
C PRO A 90 15.58 13.37 -22.59
N ILE A 91 14.46 13.16 -21.90
CA ILE A 91 14.23 12.13 -20.90
C ILE A 91 13.09 11.25 -21.41
N ALA A 92 13.25 9.92 -21.33
CA ALA A 92 12.19 9.01 -21.72
C ALA A 92 10.99 9.16 -20.78
N LYS A 93 9.78 9.23 -21.33
CA LYS A 93 8.52 9.31 -20.57
C LYS A 93 8.41 8.23 -19.48
N ALA A 94 8.96 7.04 -19.78
CA ALA A 94 9.03 5.92 -18.84
C ALA A 94 9.83 6.21 -17.57
N GLU A 95 10.88 7.03 -17.64
CA GLU A 95 11.70 7.37 -16.48
C GLU A 95 10.94 8.22 -15.45
N ILE A 96 9.94 9.00 -15.88
CA ILE A 96 9.17 9.91 -15.00
C ILE A 96 8.22 9.10 -14.10
N TYR A 97 7.40 8.22 -14.67
CA TYR A 97 6.47 7.45 -13.83
C TYR A 97 7.18 6.31 -13.08
N LEU A 98 8.20 5.67 -13.66
CA LEU A 98 8.94 4.59 -12.98
C LEU A 98 9.73 5.09 -11.77
N SER A 99 10.31 6.30 -11.85
CA SER A 99 11.03 6.89 -10.71
C SER A 99 10.08 7.18 -9.55
N LYS A 100 8.86 7.62 -9.84
CA LYS A 100 7.82 7.83 -8.82
C LYS A 100 7.34 6.53 -8.19
N ILE A 101 7.05 5.50 -8.99
CA ILE A 101 6.71 4.16 -8.47
C ILE A 101 7.80 3.67 -7.53
N LEU A 102 9.07 3.77 -7.94
CA LEU A 102 10.21 3.34 -7.13
C LEU A 102 10.34 4.13 -5.83
N SER A 103 10.20 5.47 -5.89
CA SER A 103 10.27 6.34 -4.71
C SER A 103 9.16 6.04 -3.71
N THR A 104 7.92 5.90 -4.16
CA THR A 104 6.79 5.60 -3.28
C THR A 104 6.88 4.18 -2.71
N PHE A 105 7.32 3.20 -3.51
CA PHE A 105 7.55 1.84 -3.04
C PHE A 105 8.61 1.77 -1.95
N LEU A 106 9.75 2.46 -2.12
CA LEU A 106 10.82 2.50 -1.12
C LEU A 106 10.34 3.14 0.18
N ILE A 107 9.57 4.23 0.10
CA ILE A 107 9.03 4.90 1.29
C ILE A 107 8.00 4.02 1.99
N GLY A 108 7.06 3.43 1.25
CA GLY A 108 6.08 2.50 1.80
C GLY A 108 6.77 1.34 2.52
N THR A 109 7.74 0.70 1.86
CA THR A 109 8.48 -0.43 2.44
C THR A 109 9.22 -0.03 3.72
N LEU A 110 9.87 1.13 3.75
CA LEU A 110 10.56 1.65 4.95
C LEU A 110 9.56 1.97 6.07
N SER A 111 8.47 2.68 5.75
CA SER A 111 7.42 3.04 6.69
C SER A 111 6.76 1.81 7.31
N PHE A 112 6.39 0.81 6.50
CA PHE A 112 5.73 -0.41 7.00
C PHE A 112 6.68 -1.30 7.78
N SER A 113 7.94 -1.40 7.38
CA SER A 113 8.97 -2.08 8.17
C SER A 113 9.14 -1.44 9.55
N PHE A 114 9.12 -0.10 9.61
CA PHE A 114 9.19 0.63 10.87
C PHE A 114 7.96 0.39 11.76
N ILE A 115 6.76 0.35 11.18
CA ILE A 115 5.53 0.02 11.92
C ILE A 115 5.57 -1.41 12.46
N LEU A 116 6.07 -2.39 11.70
CA LEU A 116 6.23 -3.76 12.16
C LEU A 116 7.16 -3.84 13.38
N LEU A 117 8.30 -3.13 13.34
CA LEU A 117 9.22 -3.06 14.47
C LEU A 117 8.55 -2.43 15.70
N ILE A 118 7.85 -1.31 15.54
CA ILE A 118 7.12 -0.68 16.65
C ILE A 118 6.03 -1.61 17.17
N GLY A 119 5.27 -2.26 16.29
CA GLY A 119 4.24 -3.22 16.66
C GLY A 119 4.80 -4.36 17.53
N GLN A 120 5.97 -4.89 17.16
CA GLN A 120 6.62 -5.96 17.90
C GLN A 120 7.18 -5.50 19.25
N TYR A 121 7.88 -4.36 19.30
CA TYR A 121 8.57 -3.93 20.52
C TYR A 121 7.69 -3.14 21.50
N VAL A 122 6.74 -2.34 21.00
CA VAL A 122 5.89 -1.47 21.83
C VAL A 122 4.58 -2.17 22.17
N PHE A 123 3.92 -2.77 21.19
CA PHE A 123 2.61 -3.42 21.38
C PHE A 123 2.71 -4.92 21.66
N GLN A 124 3.94 -5.48 21.66
CA GLN A 124 4.20 -6.92 21.84
C GLN A 124 3.37 -7.83 20.92
N ILE A 125 3.15 -7.37 19.70
CA ILE A 125 2.39 -8.10 18.69
C ILE A 125 3.22 -9.28 18.16
N ASN A 126 2.59 -10.44 18.06
CA ASN A 126 3.20 -11.62 17.46
C ASN A 126 3.10 -11.57 15.93
N PHE A 127 4.17 -11.13 15.27
CA PHE A 127 4.33 -11.19 13.80
C PHE A 127 5.06 -12.46 13.32
N GLY A 128 5.01 -13.57 14.07
CA GLY A 128 5.55 -14.86 13.62
C GLY A 128 7.06 -15.04 13.79
N GLY A 129 7.73 -14.20 14.58
CA GLY A 129 9.15 -14.39 14.97
C GLY A 129 10.10 -14.57 13.77
N ASP A 130 10.59 -15.80 13.58
CA ASP A 130 11.48 -16.18 12.46
C ASP A 130 10.83 -15.97 11.08
N HIS A 131 9.49 -15.93 11.02
CA HIS A 131 8.74 -15.70 9.79
C HIS A 131 8.48 -14.22 9.46
N LEU A 132 8.96 -13.28 10.30
CA LEU A 132 8.81 -11.84 10.08
C LEU A 132 9.29 -11.36 8.69
N PRO A 133 10.41 -11.86 8.11
CA PRO A 133 10.83 -11.45 6.77
C PRO A 133 9.79 -11.74 5.68
N TYR A 134 9.02 -12.83 5.81
CA TYR A 134 7.98 -13.18 4.85
C TYR A 134 6.81 -12.19 4.89
N ILE A 135 6.47 -11.69 6.09
CA ILE A 135 5.44 -10.67 6.27
C ILE A 135 5.89 -9.33 5.67
N VAL A 136 7.16 -8.95 5.86
CA VAL A 136 7.75 -7.76 5.22
C VAL A 136 7.70 -7.87 3.70
N ILE A 137 8.03 -9.03 3.14
CA ILE A 137 7.93 -9.29 1.69
C ILE A 137 6.46 -9.16 1.23
N LEU A 138 5.52 -9.76 1.96
CA LEU A 138 4.11 -9.72 1.60
C LEU A 138 3.55 -8.29 1.59
N ILE A 139 3.85 -7.51 2.63
CA ILE A 139 3.39 -6.11 2.74
C ILE A 139 4.10 -5.22 1.72
N SER A 140 5.39 -5.43 1.47
CA SER A 140 6.10 -4.66 0.43
C SER A 140 5.55 -4.96 -0.97
N MET A 141 5.13 -6.19 -1.27
CA MET A 141 4.45 -6.49 -2.53
C MET A 141 3.10 -5.78 -2.67
N LEU A 142 2.34 -5.65 -1.58
CA LEU A 142 1.14 -4.82 -1.58
C LEU A 142 1.49 -3.35 -1.79
N ALA A 143 2.56 -2.85 -1.16
CA ALA A 143 3.03 -1.49 -1.33
C ALA A 143 3.43 -1.19 -2.78
N LEU A 144 4.06 -2.16 -3.45
CA LEU A 144 4.41 -2.08 -4.87
C LEU A 144 3.15 -1.98 -5.73
N PHE A 145 2.19 -2.89 -5.52
CA PHE A 145 0.91 -2.86 -6.22
C PHE A 145 0.18 -1.53 -6.01
N GLY A 146 0.11 -1.05 -4.77
CA GLY A 146 -0.52 0.23 -4.46
C GLY A 146 0.18 1.42 -5.11
N SER A 147 1.51 1.42 -5.17
CA SER A 147 2.29 2.45 -5.86
C SER A 147 2.02 2.46 -7.37
N CYS A 148 1.97 1.29 -8.00
CA CYS A 148 1.62 1.15 -9.41
C CYS A 148 0.17 1.56 -9.69
N PHE A 149 -0.77 1.19 -8.83
CA PHE A 149 -2.19 1.52 -9.00
C PHE A 149 -2.46 3.01 -8.81
N GLY A 150 -1.89 3.64 -7.79
CA GLY A 150 -2.04 5.09 -7.55
C GLY A 150 -1.44 5.93 -8.67
N THR A 151 -0.27 5.52 -9.20
CA THR A 151 0.33 6.19 -10.36
C THR A 151 -0.46 5.95 -11.66
N MET A 152 -1.06 4.77 -11.85
CA MET A 152 -1.98 4.50 -12.95
C MET A 152 -3.19 5.43 -12.92
N MET A 153 -3.81 5.61 -11.75
CA MET A 153 -4.94 6.54 -11.62
C MET A 153 -4.55 7.98 -11.97
N CYS A 154 -3.37 8.44 -11.56
CA CYS A 154 -2.86 9.76 -12.01
C CYS A 154 -2.68 9.84 -13.53
N CYS A 155 -2.16 8.79 -14.15
CA CYS A 155 -1.93 8.76 -15.59
C CYS A 155 -3.24 8.77 -16.40
N VAL A 156 -4.32 8.21 -15.86
CA VAL A 156 -5.62 8.11 -16.54
C VAL A 156 -6.43 9.41 -16.42
N PHE A 157 -6.41 10.05 -15.25
CA PHE A 157 -7.30 11.19 -14.99
C PHE A 157 -6.67 12.56 -15.24
N GLY A 158 -5.33 12.68 -15.21
CA GLY A 158 -4.61 13.93 -15.46
C GLY A 158 -4.87 15.06 -14.45
N ASP A 159 -5.71 14.82 -13.44
CA ASP A 159 -6.18 15.79 -12.44
C ASP A 159 -6.04 15.20 -11.02
N GLU A 160 -5.50 15.99 -10.09
CA GLU A 160 -5.11 15.54 -8.75
C GLU A 160 -6.33 15.23 -7.90
N GLU A 161 -7.29 16.16 -7.87
CA GLU A 161 -8.49 16.00 -7.05
C GLU A 161 -9.33 14.83 -7.57
N LYS A 162 -9.42 14.67 -8.89
CA LYS A 162 -10.15 13.56 -9.50
C LYS A 162 -9.45 12.22 -9.27
N ALA A 163 -8.14 12.14 -9.50
CA ALA A 163 -7.39 10.90 -9.27
C ALA A 163 -7.43 10.47 -7.78
N SER A 164 -7.28 11.43 -6.86
CA SER A 164 -7.33 11.16 -5.42
C SER A 164 -8.73 10.77 -4.95
N SER A 165 -9.77 11.41 -5.45
CA SER A 165 -11.16 11.08 -5.11
C SER A 165 -11.60 9.73 -5.68
N ILE A 166 -11.23 9.44 -6.93
CA ILE A 166 -11.62 8.19 -7.60
C ILE A 166 -10.83 6.99 -7.05
N SER A 167 -9.56 7.16 -6.71
CA SER A 167 -8.74 6.10 -6.12
C SER A 167 -9.21 5.67 -4.72
N GLN A 168 -9.93 6.52 -3.99
CA GLN A 168 -10.56 6.15 -2.71
C GLN A 168 -11.63 5.08 -2.85
N LEU A 169 -12.35 5.01 -3.98
CA LEU A 169 -13.40 4.00 -4.20
C LEU A 169 -12.82 2.58 -4.22
N PRO A 170 -11.81 2.24 -5.05
CA PRO A 170 -11.12 0.95 -4.99
C PRO A 170 -10.53 0.64 -3.61
N VAL A 171 -9.91 1.62 -2.95
CA VAL A 171 -9.33 1.46 -1.60
C VAL A 171 -10.41 1.06 -0.60
N LEU A 172 -11.57 1.72 -0.63
CA LEU A 172 -12.71 1.42 0.23
C LEU A 172 -13.25 0.01 -0.04
N LEU A 173 -13.44 -0.35 -1.32
CA LEU A 173 -13.93 -1.68 -1.71
C LEU A 173 -12.96 -2.77 -1.27
N PHE A 174 -11.66 -2.61 -1.56
CA PHE A 174 -10.65 -3.59 -1.15
C PHE A 174 -10.55 -3.72 0.37
N SER A 175 -10.69 -2.62 1.12
CA SER A 175 -10.66 -2.64 2.59
C SER A 175 -11.91 -3.30 3.19
N ALA A 176 -13.09 -2.95 2.69
CA ALA A 176 -14.36 -3.49 3.16
C ALA A 176 -14.46 -4.99 2.93
N PHE A 177 -14.06 -5.46 1.74
CA PHE A 177 -14.10 -6.87 1.37
C PHE A 177 -12.85 -7.66 1.81
N GLY A 178 -11.79 -6.97 2.21
CA GLY A 178 -10.51 -7.56 2.60
C GLY A 178 -10.46 -8.14 4.02
N GLY A 179 -11.52 -7.96 4.81
CA GLY A 179 -11.59 -8.46 6.19
C GLY A 179 -10.76 -7.65 7.20
N ILE A 180 -10.39 -6.41 6.86
CA ILE A 180 -9.58 -5.56 7.73
C ILE A 180 -10.32 -5.19 9.02
N PHE A 181 -11.58 -4.79 8.88
CA PHE A 181 -12.39 -4.32 10.01
C PHE A 181 -13.09 -5.46 10.75
N PHE A 182 -13.60 -6.44 10.00
CA PHE A 182 -14.34 -7.59 10.53
C PHE A 182 -13.96 -8.85 9.75
N SER A 183 -13.94 -9.99 10.44
CA SER A 183 -13.73 -11.28 9.78
C SER A 183 -14.83 -11.52 8.74
N THR A 184 -14.43 -11.93 7.53
CA THR A 184 -15.37 -12.24 6.44
C THR A 184 -16.01 -13.62 6.59
N TYR A 185 -15.54 -14.43 7.54
CA TYR A 185 -16.08 -15.75 7.87
C TYR A 185 -17.46 -15.60 8.52
N GLY A 186 -18.53 -15.67 7.72
CA GLY A 186 -19.92 -15.66 8.20
C GLY A 186 -20.86 -14.70 7.48
N LEU A 187 -20.35 -13.81 6.61
CA LEU A 187 -21.14 -12.76 5.93
C LEU A 187 -21.99 -13.25 4.74
N GLY A 188 -22.05 -14.57 4.50
CA GLY A 188 -22.82 -15.19 3.41
C GLY A 188 -22.01 -15.39 2.10
N LYS A 189 -22.57 -16.19 1.18
CA LYS A 189 -21.87 -16.66 -0.03
C LYS A 189 -21.52 -15.53 -1.02
N THR A 190 -22.37 -14.52 -1.13
CA THR A 190 -22.17 -13.37 -2.05
C THR A 190 -21.03 -12.48 -1.58
N VAL A 191 -20.98 -12.17 -0.28
CA VAL A 191 -19.89 -11.38 0.32
C VAL A 191 -18.58 -12.16 0.26
N ALA A 192 -18.59 -13.47 0.51
CA ALA A 192 -17.40 -14.30 0.39
C ALA A 192 -16.80 -14.28 -1.04
N LEU A 193 -17.65 -14.27 -2.07
CA LEU A 193 -17.22 -14.19 -3.46
C LEU A 193 -16.60 -12.83 -3.79
N LEU A 194 -17.23 -11.73 -3.34
CA LEU A 194 -16.68 -10.37 -3.48
C LEU A 194 -15.37 -10.19 -2.70
N SER A 195 -15.27 -10.79 -1.52
CA SER A 195 -14.05 -10.82 -0.72
C SER A 195 -12.90 -11.54 -1.40
N ASN A 196 -13.16 -12.59 -2.18
CA ASN A 196 -12.11 -13.27 -2.95
C ASN A 196 -11.51 -12.41 -4.07
N LEU A 197 -12.21 -11.35 -4.51
CA LEU A 197 -11.70 -10.41 -5.50
C LEU A 197 -10.70 -9.42 -4.87
N SER A 198 -10.78 -9.17 -3.56
CA SER A 198 -9.92 -8.19 -2.89
C SER A 198 -8.52 -8.75 -2.68
N PRO A 199 -7.45 -8.08 -3.17
CA PRO A 199 -6.07 -8.50 -2.91
C PRO A 199 -5.73 -8.47 -1.42
N VAL A 200 -6.41 -7.60 -0.66
CA VAL A 200 -6.26 -7.45 0.79
C VAL A 200 -6.66 -8.73 1.51
N LYS A 201 -7.73 -9.41 1.08
CA LYS A 201 -8.18 -10.65 1.73
C LYS A 201 -7.07 -11.69 1.72
N TRP A 202 -6.49 -11.92 0.54
CA TRP A 202 -5.45 -12.92 0.35
C TRP A 202 -4.19 -12.60 1.14
N ILE A 203 -3.86 -11.31 1.30
CA ILE A 203 -2.73 -10.87 2.12
C ILE A 203 -2.98 -11.13 3.60
N VAL A 204 -4.15 -10.74 4.11
CA VAL A 204 -4.52 -10.97 5.52
C VAL A 204 -4.55 -12.47 5.82
N GLU A 205 -5.14 -13.28 4.94
CA GLU A 205 -5.18 -14.74 5.08
C GLU A 205 -3.78 -15.37 5.01
N CYS A 206 -2.94 -14.92 4.08
CA CYS A 206 -1.54 -15.37 3.98
C CYS A 206 -0.75 -15.02 5.25
N ALA A 207 -0.87 -13.79 5.75
CA ALA A 207 -0.19 -13.36 6.96
C ALA A 207 -0.59 -14.20 8.18
N PHE A 208 -1.88 -14.48 8.37
CA PHE A 208 -2.34 -15.34 9.47
C PHE A 208 -1.84 -16.79 9.35
N ARG A 209 -1.86 -17.39 8.14
CA ARG A 209 -1.30 -18.74 7.93
C ARG A 209 0.20 -18.81 8.22
N ILE A 210 0.94 -17.76 7.88
CA ILE A 210 2.38 -17.68 8.16
C ILE A 210 2.63 -17.60 9.67
N ILE A 211 1.84 -16.81 10.41
CA ILE A 211 2.08 -16.55 11.84
C ILE A 211 1.62 -17.72 12.72
N TYR A 212 0.45 -18.30 12.43
CA TYR A 212 -0.19 -19.28 13.30
C TYR A 212 -0.04 -20.72 12.81
N ASP A 213 -0.06 -20.95 11.48
CA ASP A 213 0.02 -22.29 10.90
C ASP A 213 1.44 -22.64 10.39
N ASN A 214 2.37 -21.68 10.38
CA ASN A 214 3.69 -21.75 9.75
C ASN A 214 3.65 -22.24 8.28
N ASP A 215 2.54 -21.95 7.60
CA ASP A 215 2.30 -22.40 6.23
C ASP A 215 2.66 -21.29 5.22
N LEU A 216 3.64 -21.57 4.37
CA LEU A 216 4.14 -20.67 3.33
C LEU A 216 3.54 -20.95 1.94
N THR A 217 2.66 -21.94 1.80
CA THR A 217 2.10 -22.35 0.50
C THR A 217 1.38 -21.20 -0.21
N LEU A 218 0.74 -20.31 0.54
CA LEU A 218 -0.07 -19.21 0.02
C LEU A 218 0.78 -17.96 -0.32
N LEU A 219 2.03 -17.89 0.13
CA LEU A 219 2.92 -16.74 -0.11
C LEU A 219 3.28 -16.60 -1.59
N MET A 220 3.66 -17.70 -2.25
CA MET A 220 4.04 -17.69 -3.67
C MET A 220 2.89 -17.26 -4.60
N PRO A 221 1.66 -17.83 -4.53
CA PRO A 221 0.58 -17.40 -5.41
C PRO A 221 0.15 -15.95 -5.15
N VAL A 222 0.15 -15.48 -3.90
CA VAL A 222 -0.24 -14.09 -3.59
C VAL A 222 0.80 -13.09 -4.09
N THR A 223 2.10 -13.38 -3.91
CA THR A 223 3.15 -12.50 -4.44
C THR A 223 3.15 -12.45 -5.97
N ILE A 224 2.93 -13.58 -6.65
CA ILE A 224 2.84 -13.62 -8.12
C ILE A 224 1.62 -12.84 -8.63
N THR A 225 0.46 -12.99 -8.00
CA THR A 225 -0.75 -12.26 -8.41
C THR A 225 -0.61 -10.75 -8.22
N LEU A 226 -0.02 -10.29 -7.11
CA LEU A 226 0.28 -8.88 -6.87
C LEU A 226 1.30 -8.32 -7.87
N LEU A 227 2.35 -9.08 -8.18
CA LEU A 227 3.32 -8.71 -9.21
C LEU A 227 2.65 -8.61 -10.58
N GLY A 228 1.84 -9.60 -10.96
CA GLY A 228 1.09 -9.59 -12.22
C GLY A 228 0.18 -8.36 -12.33
N ALA A 229 -0.57 -8.07 -11.27
CA ALA A 229 -1.43 -6.88 -11.21
C ALA A 229 -0.63 -5.57 -11.29
N SER A 230 0.56 -5.52 -10.67
CA SER A 230 1.48 -4.38 -10.75
C SER A 230 2.00 -4.15 -12.18
N VAL A 231 2.37 -5.23 -12.88
CA VAL A 231 2.82 -5.17 -14.28
C VAL A 231 1.69 -4.68 -15.18
N VAL A 232 0.47 -5.16 -14.99
CA VAL A 232 -0.70 -4.67 -15.74
C VAL A 232 -0.92 -3.18 -15.51
N CYS A 233 -0.82 -2.69 -14.27
CA CYS A 233 -0.94 -1.26 -13.98
C CYS A 233 0.14 -0.45 -14.71
N VAL A 234 1.39 -0.92 -14.72
CA VAL A 234 2.49 -0.27 -15.44
C VAL A 234 2.26 -0.26 -16.96
N LEU A 235 1.70 -1.32 -17.53
CA LEU A 235 1.34 -1.36 -18.96
C LEU A 235 0.23 -0.36 -19.28
N VAL A 236 -0.79 -0.25 -18.42
CA VAL A 236 -1.85 0.76 -18.57
C VAL A 236 -1.28 2.17 -18.47
N CYS A 237 -0.34 2.41 -17.54
CA CYS A 237 0.40 3.67 -17.48
C CYS A 237 1.11 3.96 -18.79
N GLN A 238 1.83 2.99 -19.37
CA GLN A 238 2.56 3.18 -20.64
C GLN A 238 1.64 3.59 -21.79
N LEU A 239 0.44 3.02 -21.86
CA LEU A 239 -0.54 3.31 -22.91
C LEU A 239 -1.23 4.66 -22.72
N THR A 240 -1.46 5.06 -21.47
CA THR A 240 -2.29 6.23 -21.15
C THR A 240 -1.46 7.49 -20.89
N PHE A 241 -0.18 7.35 -20.54
CA PHE A 241 0.67 8.47 -20.14
C PHE A 241 0.92 9.47 -21.29
N LYS A 242 0.19 10.58 -21.25
CA LYS A 242 0.39 11.74 -22.10
C LYS A 242 1.05 12.85 -21.29
N PRO A 243 2.29 13.27 -21.63
CA PRO A 243 3.00 14.30 -20.87
C PRO A 243 2.32 15.68 -20.97
N GLU A 244 1.55 15.92 -22.03
CA GLU A 244 0.89 17.21 -22.31
C GLU A 244 -0.20 17.55 -21.30
N GLU A 245 -0.90 16.55 -20.76
CA GLU A 245 -1.99 16.74 -19.78
C GLU A 245 -1.49 17.21 -18.41
N PHE A 246 -0.19 17.09 -18.13
CA PHE A 246 0.42 17.52 -16.86
C PHE A 246 1.04 18.92 -16.90
N THR A 247 0.77 19.69 -17.98
CA THR A 247 1.38 21.01 -18.23
C THR A 247 0.46 22.22 -18.00
N CYS A 248 -0.80 22.00 -17.60
CA CYS A 248 -1.76 23.08 -17.33
C CYS A 248 -1.98 23.29 -15.82
#